data_AF-A0A7C3PZQ6-F1
#
_entry.id   AF-A0A7C3PZQ6-F1
#
_cell.length_a   1.000
_cell.length_b   1.000
_cell.length_c   1.000
_cell.angle_alpha   90.00
_cell.angle_beta   90.00
_cell.angle_gamma   90.00
#
_symmetry.space_group_name_H-M   'P 1'
#
loop_
_entity.id
_entity.type
_entity.pdbx_description
1 polymer ?
#
loop_
_entity_poly.entity_id
_entity_poly.type
_entity_poly.pdbx_seq_one_letter_code
_entity_poly.pdbx_strand_id
1 'polypeptide(L)'
;MKRNWRRLMDELRIAPEKPGFLERLLGRRDVEFEETEEVEQNAPVRRAAVYTCTVRRHVIAFEDALAAADGLKRGEMQVLNLTSADPTLREKIKDFLSGVNYAQEGTWEEVGEHIYLLAPLGTHVECSPPGLGGNARQN
;
A
#
# COMPACT_ATOMS: atom_id res chain seq x y z
N MET A 1 -4.68 25.89 -59.70
CA MET A 1 -3.86 25.14 -58.72
C MET A 1 -4.75 24.81 -57.51
N LYS A 2 -5.57 23.74 -57.63
CA LYS A 2 -6.59 23.37 -56.64
C LYS A 2 -6.24 21.97 -56.11
N ARG A 3 -5.70 21.89 -54.89
CA ARG A 3 -5.45 20.60 -54.20
C ARG A 3 -6.80 20.02 -53.80
N ASN A 4 -7.04 18.82 -54.31
CA ASN A 4 -8.35 18.20 -54.44
C ASN A 4 -8.67 17.42 -53.15
N TRP A 5 -9.57 17.97 -52.34
CA TRP A 5 -10.06 17.40 -51.08
C TRP A 5 -10.95 16.15 -51.25
N ARG A 6 -11.05 15.63 -52.48
CA ARG A 6 -11.62 14.32 -52.84
C ARG A 6 -10.88 13.09 -52.30
N ARG A 7 -9.83 13.26 -51.49
CA ARG A 7 -9.01 12.16 -50.95
C ARG A 7 -9.16 11.93 -49.44
N LEU A 8 -9.93 12.74 -48.72
CA LEU A 8 -10.01 12.62 -47.27
C LEU A 8 -11.41 12.34 -46.71
N MET A 9 -12.46 12.35 -47.53
CA MET A 9 -13.87 12.26 -47.08
C MET A 9 -14.70 11.40 -48.05
N ASP A 10 -14.18 10.21 -48.35
CA ASP A 10 -14.97 9.00 -48.68
C ASP A 10 -14.50 7.95 -47.64
N GLU A 11 -14.49 8.29 -46.36
CA GLU A 11 -15.65 7.99 -45.51
C GLU A 11 -16.29 6.64 -45.85
N LEU A 12 -15.95 5.66 -45.03
CA LEU A 12 -16.81 4.54 -44.67
C LEU A 12 -17.47 3.78 -45.82
N ARG A 13 -16.70 2.87 -46.44
CA ARG A 13 -17.19 1.52 -46.66
C ARG A 13 -16.32 0.56 -45.89
N ILE A 14 -16.94 -0.05 -44.87
CA ILE A 14 -16.51 -1.27 -44.20
C ILE A 14 -15.97 -2.22 -45.27
N ALA A 15 -14.66 -2.41 -45.30
CA ALA A 15 -14.02 -3.45 -46.07
C ALA A 15 -13.84 -4.64 -45.12
N PRO A 16 -14.48 -5.80 -45.38
CA PRO A 16 -14.03 -7.02 -44.73
C PRO A 16 -12.58 -7.26 -45.18
N GLU A 17 -11.73 -7.50 -44.19
CA GLU A 17 -10.35 -7.96 -44.29
C GLU A 17 -10.13 -8.86 -45.53
N LYS A 18 -9.07 -8.55 -46.30
CA LYS A 18 -8.76 -9.20 -47.57
C LYS A 18 -8.69 -10.74 -47.40
N PRO A 19 -9.26 -11.51 -48.33
CA PRO A 19 -9.14 -12.95 -48.32
C PRO A 19 -7.70 -13.36 -48.65
N GLY A 20 -7.22 -14.40 -47.98
CA GLY A 20 -6.10 -15.18 -48.51
C GLY A 20 -4.78 -15.14 -47.75
N PHE A 21 -4.77 -15.00 -46.42
CA PHE A 21 -3.67 -15.59 -45.64
C PHE A 21 -3.93 -17.08 -45.37
N LEU A 22 -5.17 -17.43 -44.99
CA LEU A 22 -5.62 -18.81 -44.75
C LEU A 22 -5.75 -19.64 -46.03
N GLU A 23 -5.93 -19.01 -47.20
CA GLU A 23 -6.08 -19.72 -48.49
C GLU A 23 -4.76 -20.29 -49.00
N ARG A 24 -3.61 -19.75 -48.54
CA ARG A 24 -2.29 -20.30 -48.84
C ARG A 24 -1.89 -21.45 -47.89
N LEU A 25 -2.60 -21.63 -46.78
CA LEU A 25 -2.33 -22.68 -45.80
C LEU A 25 -3.24 -23.91 -45.96
N LEU A 26 -4.47 -23.75 -46.46
CA LEU A 26 -5.42 -24.86 -46.64
C LEU A 26 -5.27 -25.64 -47.97
N GLY A 27 -4.05 -25.70 -48.50
CA GLY A 27 -3.70 -26.51 -49.66
C GLY A 27 -3.18 -27.88 -49.27
N ARG A 28 -4.08 -28.81 -48.90
CA ARG A 28 -3.84 -30.25 -48.70
C ARG A 28 -2.68 -30.62 -47.75
N ARG A 29 -3.01 -30.92 -46.49
CA ARG A 29 -2.52 -32.12 -45.77
C ARG A 29 -3.21 -32.22 -44.41
N ASP A 30 -3.14 -33.43 -43.89
CA ASP A 30 -4.00 -34.05 -42.89
C ASP A 30 -4.25 -33.24 -41.62
N VAL A 31 -5.43 -33.46 -41.04
CA VAL A 31 -5.88 -32.93 -39.75
C VAL A 31 -4.97 -33.52 -38.66
N GLU A 32 -3.97 -32.77 -38.22
CA GLU A 32 -3.32 -32.98 -36.93
C GLU A 32 -3.87 -31.93 -35.96
N PHE A 33 -4.58 -32.42 -34.94
CA PHE A 33 -5.07 -31.62 -33.84
C PHE A 33 -3.87 -31.07 -33.07
N GLU A 34 -3.57 -29.78 -33.22
CA GLU A 34 -2.71 -29.07 -32.26
C GLU A 34 -3.55 -28.83 -31.01
N GLU A 35 -3.31 -29.61 -29.97
CA GLU A 35 -3.68 -29.27 -28.59
C GLU A 35 -3.11 -27.89 -28.29
N THR A 36 -3.98 -26.89 -28.26
CA THR A 36 -3.62 -25.57 -27.76
C THR A 36 -3.30 -25.72 -26.28
N GLU A 37 -2.03 -25.85 -25.95
CA GLU A 37 -1.55 -25.72 -24.58
C GLU A 37 -2.00 -24.35 -24.06
N GLU A 38 -2.97 -24.37 -23.15
CA GLU A 38 -3.38 -23.19 -22.40
C GLU A 38 -2.17 -22.73 -21.59
N VAL A 39 -1.45 -21.74 -22.11
CA VAL A 39 -0.35 -21.10 -21.38
C VAL A 39 -0.98 -20.34 -20.22
N GLU A 40 -1.07 -20.99 -19.06
CA GLU A 40 -1.45 -20.39 -17.79
C GLU A 40 -0.41 -19.31 -17.48
N GLN A 41 -0.74 -18.07 -17.86
CA GLN A 41 0.06 -16.89 -17.59
C GLN A 41 0.08 -16.67 -16.08
N ASN A 42 1.06 -17.29 -15.41
CA ASN A 42 1.40 -17.03 -14.02
C ASN A 42 1.82 -15.56 -13.91
N ALA A 43 0.86 -14.68 -13.66
CA ALA A 43 1.13 -13.31 -13.31
C ALA A 43 2.05 -13.32 -12.07
N PRO A 44 3.14 -12.53 -12.05
CA PRO A 44 4.04 -12.51 -10.92
C PRO A 44 3.24 -12.10 -9.67
N VAL A 45 3.09 -13.03 -8.73
CA VAL A 45 2.45 -12.79 -7.44
C VAL A 45 3.22 -11.67 -6.77
N ARG A 46 2.69 -10.45 -6.81
CA ARG A 46 3.26 -9.30 -6.10
C ARG A 46 3.20 -9.66 -4.62
N ARG A 47 4.36 -9.95 -4.03
CA ARG A 47 4.45 -10.14 -2.58
C ARG A 47 3.91 -8.89 -1.92
N ALA A 48 2.94 -9.05 -1.01
CA ALA A 48 2.45 -7.96 -0.20
C ALA A 48 3.64 -7.31 0.52
N ALA A 49 3.68 -5.98 0.55
CA ALA A 49 4.66 -5.27 1.36
C ALA A 49 4.48 -5.71 2.82
N VAL A 50 5.54 -6.22 3.43
CA VAL A 50 5.53 -6.64 4.83
C VAL A 50 5.88 -5.40 5.66
N TYR A 51 4.93 -4.94 6.46
CA TYR A 51 5.14 -3.87 7.43
C TYR A 51 5.35 -4.46 8.81
N THR A 52 6.39 -4.01 9.50
CA THR A 52 6.68 -4.43 10.88
C THR A 52 6.19 -3.37 11.84
N CYS A 53 5.33 -3.76 12.79
CA CYS A 53 4.91 -2.93 13.90
C CYS A 53 5.30 -3.61 15.21
N THR A 54 6.15 -2.96 15.99
CA THR A 54 6.58 -3.45 17.30
C THR A 54 5.74 -2.81 18.40
N VAL A 55 5.05 -3.65 19.18
CA VAL A 55 4.20 -3.19 20.29
C VAL A 55 4.92 -3.37 21.62
N ARG A 56 5.29 -2.26 22.25
CA ARG A 56 5.95 -2.20 23.56
C ARG A 56 4.90 -2.02 24.64
N ARG A 57 4.42 -3.16 25.16
CA ARG A 57 3.30 -3.22 26.12
C ARG A 57 3.60 -2.56 27.46
N HIS A 58 4.87 -2.53 27.87
CA HIS A 58 5.33 -1.90 29.10
C HIS A 58 6.67 -1.23 28.83
N VAL A 59 6.70 0.09 28.91
CA VAL A 59 7.91 0.90 28.85
C VAL A 59 8.20 1.39 30.26
N ILE A 60 9.30 0.91 30.84
CA ILE A 60 9.65 1.19 32.25
C ILE A 60 11.06 1.75 32.40
N ALA A 61 11.85 1.75 31.33
CA ALA A 61 13.21 2.26 31.32
C ALA A 61 13.46 3.12 30.07
N PHE A 62 14.50 3.95 30.09
CA PHE A 62 14.84 4.80 28.96
C PHE A 62 15.39 3.98 27.77
N GLU A 63 16.00 2.84 28.06
CA GLU A 63 16.51 1.87 27.09
C GLU A 63 15.42 1.33 26.16
N ASP A 64 14.18 1.20 26.66
CA ASP A 64 13.02 0.81 25.85
C ASP A 64 12.74 1.84 24.75
N ALA A 65 12.92 3.13 25.06
CA ALA A 65 12.77 4.22 24.11
C ALA A 65 13.92 4.24 23.10
N LEU A 66 15.16 3.94 23.51
CA LEU A 66 16.27 3.75 22.58
C LEU A 66 15.98 2.65 21.57
N ALA A 67 15.49 1.50 22.06
CA ALA A 67 15.12 0.38 21.19
C ALA A 67 13.95 0.73 20.25
N ALA A 68 13.00 1.57 20.70
CA ALA A 68 11.93 2.07 19.84
C ALA A 68 12.46 3.00 18.75
N ALA A 69 13.37 3.91 19.10
CA ALA A 69 14.02 4.81 18.15
C ALA A 69 14.78 4.02 17.07
N ASP A 70 15.49 2.96 17.45
CA ASP A 70 16.18 2.10 16.49
C ASP A 70 15.22 1.32 15.58
N GLY A 71 14.06 0.91 16.09
CA GLY A 71 12.99 0.36 15.27
C GLY A 71 12.46 1.37 14.26
N LEU A 72 12.19 2.60 14.69
CA LEU A 72 11.71 3.66 13.80
C LEU A 72 12.71 3.97 12.68
N LYS A 73 14.02 4.02 12.99
CA LYS A 73 15.10 4.18 11.99
C LYS A 73 15.13 3.05 10.96
N ARG A 74 14.69 1.84 11.31
CA ARG A 74 14.57 0.70 10.38
C ARG A 74 13.29 0.76 9.53
N GLY A 75 12.45 1.78 9.71
CA GLY A 75 11.15 1.86 9.05
C GLY A 75 10.08 0.99 9.70
N GLU A 76 10.23 0.66 10.98
CA GLU A 76 9.26 -0.13 11.74
C GLU A 76 8.37 0.79 12.59
N MET A 77 7.05 0.59 12.53
CA MET A 77 6.11 1.30 13.40
C MET A 77 6.34 0.89 14.87
N GLN A 78 6.17 1.80 15.81
CA GLN A 78 6.33 1.55 17.23
C GLN A 78 5.08 1.97 17.99
N VAL A 79 4.47 1.03 18.72
CA VAL A 79 3.45 1.37 19.73
C VAL A 79 4.12 1.33 21.09
N LEU A 80 3.96 2.40 21.87
CA LEU A 80 4.57 2.60 23.19
C LEU A 80 3.48 2.76 24.24
N ASN A 81 3.46 1.87 25.22
CA ASN A 81 2.64 2.05 26.41
C ASN A 81 3.49 2.59 27.57
N LEU A 82 3.32 3.88 27.86
CA LEU A 82 4.03 4.61 28.93
C LEU A 82 3.21 4.72 30.22
N THR A 83 2.09 4.01 30.35
CA THR A 83 1.21 4.06 31.55
C THR A 83 1.96 3.67 32.82
N SER A 84 2.90 2.73 32.73
CA SER A 84 3.70 2.25 33.87
C SER A 84 4.97 3.06 34.12
N ALA A 85 5.36 3.96 33.21
CA ALA A 85 6.51 4.84 33.40
C ALA A 85 6.17 5.93 34.41
N ASP A 86 7.11 6.27 35.28
CA ASP A 86 6.96 7.42 36.18
C ASP A 86 6.86 8.72 35.36
N PRO A 87 6.22 9.78 35.88
CA PRO A 87 5.99 11.01 35.12
C PRO A 87 7.27 11.66 34.59
N THR A 88 8.38 11.58 35.35
CA THR A 88 9.64 12.21 34.95
C THR A 88 10.29 11.44 33.80
N LEU A 89 10.30 10.10 33.87
CA LEU A 89 10.76 9.24 32.78
C LEU A 89 9.87 9.38 31.54
N ARG A 90 8.54 9.44 31.72
CA ARG A 90 7.58 9.57 30.63
C ARG A 90 7.84 10.81 29.79
N GLU A 91 7.99 11.98 30.43
CA GLU A 91 8.30 13.22 29.70
C GLU A 91 9.68 13.15 29.01
N LYS A 92 10.70 12.59 29.68
CA LYS A 92 12.01 12.36 29.05
C LYS A 92 11.92 11.49 27.79
N ILE A 93 11.10 10.43 27.83
CA ILE A 93 10.88 9.55 26.68
C ILE A 93 10.14 10.28 25.56
N LYS A 94 9.12 11.07 25.89
CA LYS A 94 8.37 11.88 24.91
C LYS A 94 9.28 12.90 24.23
N ASP A 95 10.08 13.64 24.99
CA ASP A 95 11.01 14.63 24.45
C ASP A 95 12.04 13.98 23.51
N PHE A 96 12.65 12.87 23.97
CA PHE A 96 13.63 12.13 23.20
C PHE A 96 13.04 11.61 21.88
N LEU A 97 11.92 10.89 21.95
CA LEU A 97 11.33 10.27 20.77
C LEU A 97 10.65 11.28 19.85
N SER A 98 10.19 12.43 20.35
CA SER A 98 9.73 13.54 19.50
C SER A 98 10.88 14.07 18.63
N GLY A 99 12.08 14.18 19.19
CA GLY A 99 13.28 14.53 18.41
C GLY A 99 13.65 13.47 17.37
N VAL A 100 13.55 12.19 17.73
CA VAL A 100 13.77 11.08 16.78
C VAL A 100 12.73 11.10 15.66
N ASN A 101 11.45 11.25 16.00
CA ASN A 101 10.34 11.29 15.06
C ASN A 101 10.47 12.47 14.10
N TYR A 102 10.86 13.64 14.59
CA TYR A 102 11.16 14.82 13.77
C TYR A 102 12.27 14.52 12.74
N ALA A 103 13.37 13.89 13.18
CA ALA A 103 14.48 13.55 12.29
C ALA A 103 14.13 12.47 11.25
N GLN A 104 13.16 11.60 11.53
CA GLN A 104 12.68 10.55 10.62
C GLN A 104 11.49 10.99 9.75
N GLU A 105 11.03 12.25 9.87
CA GLU A 105 9.82 12.75 9.22
C GLU A 105 8.61 11.84 9.48
N GLY A 106 8.54 11.29 10.70
CA GLY A 106 7.52 10.33 11.10
C GLY A 106 6.26 11.00 11.67
N THR A 107 5.25 10.18 11.92
CA THR A 107 3.98 10.56 12.55
C THR A 107 3.98 10.14 14.02
N TRP A 108 3.53 11.04 14.89
CA TRP A 108 3.34 10.81 16.32
C TRP A 108 1.88 10.99 16.70
N GLU A 109 1.22 9.91 17.16
CA GLU A 109 -0.18 9.94 17.57
C GLU A 109 -0.36 9.39 18.98
N GLU A 110 -1.16 10.08 19.81
CA GLU A 110 -1.63 9.55 21.08
C GLU A 110 -2.91 8.74 20.84
N VAL A 111 -2.83 7.42 21.02
CA VAL A 111 -3.92 6.47 20.74
C VAL A 111 -4.68 6.05 21.99
N GLY A 112 -4.22 6.51 23.16
CA GLY A 112 -4.84 6.29 24.47
C GLY A 112 -4.04 7.04 25.54
N GLU A 113 -4.55 7.09 26.77
CA GLU A 113 -3.87 7.78 27.87
C GLU A 113 -2.46 7.21 28.09
N HIS A 114 -1.44 8.01 27.75
CA HIS A 114 -0.03 7.61 27.80
C HIS A 114 0.34 6.43 26.88
N ILE A 115 -0.44 6.20 25.81
CA ILE A 115 -0.17 5.21 24.79
C ILE A 115 0.01 5.91 23.45
N TYR A 116 1.14 5.68 22.80
CA TYR A 116 1.55 6.42 21.61
C TYR A 116 1.85 5.47 20.45
N LEU A 117 1.52 5.89 19.23
CA LEU A 117 1.95 5.29 17.97
C LEU A 117 2.94 6.22 17.30
N LEU A 118 4.11 5.68 16.94
CA LEU A 118 5.08 6.31 16.07
C LEU A 118 5.12 5.53 14.76
N ALA A 119 4.94 6.23 13.66
CA ALA A 119 4.98 5.64 12.33
C ALA A 119 6.06 6.33 11.48
N PRO A 120 6.89 5.58 10.74
CA PRO A 120 7.91 6.18 9.87
C PRO A 120 7.27 6.87 8.67
N LEU A 121 8.06 7.70 7.98
CA LEU A 121 7.67 8.39 6.76
C LEU A 121 7.02 7.44 5.74
N GLY A 122 5.95 7.90 5.08
CA GLY A 122 5.21 7.14 4.09
C GLY A 122 4.14 6.22 4.67
N THR A 123 3.96 6.22 5.99
CA THR A 123 2.84 5.52 6.65
C THR A 123 1.65 6.46 6.79
N HIS A 124 0.48 6.02 6.32
CA HIS A 124 -0.78 6.75 6.53
C HIS A 124 -1.41 6.30 7.85
N VAL A 125 -1.58 7.23 8.80
CA VAL A 125 -2.20 6.97 10.10
C VAL A 125 -3.52 7.73 10.18
N GLU A 126 -4.61 7.03 10.49
CA GLU A 126 -5.93 7.61 10.70
C GLU A 126 -6.45 7.20 12.08
N CYS A 127 -6.70 8.19 12.95
CA CYS A 127 -7.29 8.00 14.27
C CYS A 127 -8.78 8.35 14.20
N SER A 128 -9.65 7.37 14.01
CA SER A 128 -11.09 7.61 14.07
C SER A 128 -11.55 7.80 15.52
N PRO A 129 -12.41 8.78 15.84
CA PRO A 129 -13.02 8.87 17.15
C PRO A 129 -13.81 7.58 17.45
N PRO A 130 -14.06 7.25 18.74
CA PRO A 130 -14.97 6.18 19.08
C PRO A 130 -16.27 6.39 18.31
N GLY A 131 -16.69 5.39 17.53
CA GLY A 131 -17.96 5.48 16.81
C GLY A 131 -19.03 5.89 17.82
N LEU A 132 -19.85 6.89 17.47
CA LEU A 132 -21.03 7.27 18.24
C LEU A 132 -21.94 6.04 18.31
N GLY A 133 -21.68 5.16 19.29
CA GLY A 133 -22.55 4.06 19.63
C GLY A 133 -23.86 4.68 20.06
N GLY A 134 -24.86 4.57 19.19
CA GLY A 134 -26.21 5.02 19.44
C GLY A 134 -26.82 4.30 20.62
N ASN A 135 -26.55 4.78 21.83
CA ASN A 135 -27.30 4.47 23.03
C ASN A 135 -28.18 5.68 23.40
N ALA A 136 -28.91 6.18 22.40
CA ALA A 136 -30.13 6.94 22.61
C ALA A 136 -31.31 5.99 22.42
N ARG A 137 -31.53 5.07 23.37
CA ARG A 137 -32.77 4.29 23.53
C ARG A 137 -32.77 3.52 24.86
N GLN A 138 -33.71 3.92 25.72
CA GLN A 138 -34.33 3.16 26.82
C GLN A 138 -33.40 2.95 28.04
N ASN A 139 -33.70 3.46 29.23
CA ASN A 139 -34.98 3.49 29.96
C ASN A 139 -35.09 4.72 30.86
#